data_AF-A0A817EAL7-F1
#
_entry.id   AF-A0A817EAL7-F1
#
_cell.length_a   1.000
_cell.length_b   1.000
_cell.length_c   1.000
_cell.angle_alpha   90.00
_cell.angle_beta   90.00
_cell.angle_gamma   90.00
#
_symmetry.space_group_name_H-M   'P 1'
#
loop_
_entity.id
_entity.type
_entity.pdbx_description
1 polymer ?
#
loop_
_entity_poly.entity_id
_entity_poly.type
_entity_poly.pdbx_seq_one_letter_code
_entity_poly.pdbx_strand_id
1 'polypeptide(L)'
;MADKSNENIQWIHLASTVVPDNQTHVKETLLKLTDELRPHLILTTGGTGISSDDVTPEATREIITKEIPGIAQTMIAKSLAITPMAMLSRPVCGIYQQTLIINLPGSSKGCVECLDFIYPILKHAIDIIQNKRNEVAITHSDMQTKTNRKHHSCGGDHHHHHHVETSNKGERLRHSPYPMISVDDAMNIIFEQTNKMSIIDKPLTECLSYVCAEDIFAKEPFPPFRASIKDGYAVHLYSDRSHEQIYEVVGRSDAGGENISIPLMEGQCVVINTGAKLPDSANAVIQIEDTQIHERHPTKKDGLDEKSIHINTECSINQDIRNIGDDVHIGELVLEKNIPLGPAELGLLATVGLRTVRVYNKPHVVVLSTGNELMPIDASSTDNGKIRDSNKIMLMSALQDLNIQYVVDGGTAKDDETSVIQTLQSAFELADIVISTGGVSMGDKDLIKSILTEQFNATIHFGRLQMKPGKPTTFATCEVNGKKKLFFGLPGNPVSALVSYWLFVVPTLKRMIGHIQPHHPIIRVQLNQPIEYLDPRPEYIRVIIEWSTKSSIPIARIVSPDNQCSSRLLSARRCTGLVRLPSKTDVNPSFFNINQDGLGQQVDCLLLSL
;
A
#
# COMPACT_ATOMS: atom_id res chain seq x y z
N MET A 1 30.37 26.56 -20.87
CA MET A 1 31.30 25.58 -20.27
C MET A 1 30.86 24.20 -20.74
N ALA A 2 31.76 23.42 -21.35
CA ALA A 2 31.56 22.00 -21.66
C ALA A 2 32.06 21.15 -20.48
N ASP A 3 31.83 19.83 -20.32
CA ASP A 3 31.58 18.70 -21.24
C ASP A 3 31.03 17.51 -20.39
N LYS A 4 30.38 16.43 -20.86
CA LYS A 4 29.75 16.04 -22.16
C LYS A 4 28.81 14.84 -21.94
N SER A 5 27.63 14.77 -22.59
CA SER A 5 26.99 13.49 -22.99
C SER A 5 25.92 13.64 -24.09
N ASN A 6 26.09 14.63 -24.98
CA ASN A 6 25.46 14.65 -26.30
C ASN A 6 26.57 14.81 -27.35
N GLU A 7 26.36 14.28 -28.56
CA GLU A 7 27.26 14.55 -29.68
C GLU A 7 27.22 16.06 -29.99
N ASN A 8 28.39 16.73 -29.93
CA ASN A 8 28.47 18.14 -30.29
C ASN A 8 28.27 18.28 -31.80
N ILE A 9 27.13 18.82 -32.22
CA ILE A 9 26.89 19.18 -33.62
C ILE A 9 27.92 20.25 -34.02
N GLN A 10 28.83 19.91 -34.92
CA GLN A 10 29.75 20.88 -35.52
C GLN A 10 29.01 21.69 -36.59
N TRP A 11 28.87 22.99 -36.35
CA TRP A 11 28.23 23.92 -37.28
C TRP A 11 29.26 24.49 -38.26
N ILE A 12 28.97 24.39 -39.56
CA ILE A 12 29.69 25.11 -40.61
C ILE A 12 28.75 26.23 -41.09
N HIS A 13 29.11 27.48 -40.82
CA HIS A 13 28.36 28.64 -41.29
C HIS A 13 28.66 28.88 -42.78
N LEU A 14 27.66 28.69 -43.64
CA LEU A 14 27.78 28.87 -45.09
C LEU A 14 27.53 30.33 -45.51
N ALA A 15 26.46 30.96 -45.01
CA ALA A 15 26.14 32.36 -45.24
C ALA A 15 25.17 32.89 -44.17
N SER A 16 25.15 34.20 -44.03
CA SER A 16 24.11 34.96 -43.33
C SER A 16 23.79 36.21 -44.14
N THR A 17 22.53 36.66 -44.09
CA THR A 17 22.05 37.85 -44.78
C THR A 17 20.90 38.46 -43.99
N VAL A 18 20.74 39.77 -44.09
CA VAL A 18 19.60 40.50 -43.52
C VAL A 18 18.61 40.77 -44.67
N VAL A 19 17.34 40.46 -44.44
CA VAL A 19 16.28 40.58 -45.45
C VAL A 19 15.24 41.57 -44.92
N PRO A 20 14.69 42.46 -45.76
CA PRO A 20 13.56 43.29 -45.37
C PRO A 20 12.34 42.45 -44.98
N ASP A 21 11.50 42.97 -44.08
CA ASP A 21 10.23 42.37 -43.65
C ASP A 21 9.18 42.42 -44.77
N ASN A 22 9.42 41.65 -45.83
CA ASN A 22 8.61 41.56 -47.03
C ASN A 22 8.59 40.12 -47.55
N GLN A 23 7.39 39.57 -47.71
CA GLN A 23 7.15 38.15 -48.02
C GLN A 23 7.91 37.68 -49.26
N THR A 24 7.91 38.48 -50.34
CA THR A 24 8.62 38.18 -51.58
C THR A 24 10.13 38.11 -51.37
N HIS A 25 10.72 39.10 -50.69
CA HIS A 25 12.16 39.14 -50.44
C HIS A 25 12.63 38.00 -49.52
N VAL A 26 11.86 37.65 -48.49
CA VAL A 26 12.14 36.50 -47.61
C VAL A 26 12.09 35.20 -48.42
N LYS A 27 11.04 35.01 -49.23
CA LYS A 27 10.89 33.85 -50.12
C LYS A 27 12.04 33.72 -51.13
N GLU A 28 12.34 34.79 -51.87
CA GLU A 28 13.43 34.80 -52.86
C GLU A 28 14.79 34.53 -52.22
N THR A 29 15.02 35.06 -51.01
CA THR A 29 16.26 34.79 -50.27
C THR A 29 16.35 33.33 -49.83
N LEU A 30 15.27 32.75 -49.30
CA LEU A 30 15.25 31.34 -48.88
C LEU A 30 15.45 30.38 -50.07
N LEU A 31 14.83 30.68 -51.22
CA LEU A 31 15.06 29.95 -52.47
C LEU A 31 16.51 30.06 -52.91
N LYS A 32 17.04 31.29 -53.03
CA LYS A 32 18.42 31.55 -53.45
C LYS A 32 19.45 30.84 -52.56
N LEU A 33 19.32 30.95 -51.24
CA LEU A 33 20.21 30.27 -50.28
C LEU A 33 20.12 28.74 -50.44
N THR A 34 18.94 28.19 -50.71
CA THR A 34 18.77 26.75 -50.91
C THR A 34 19.40 26.28 -52.23
N ASP A 35 19.15 26.99 -53.33
CA ASP A 35 19.58 26.59 -54.67
C ASP A 35 21.10 26.79 -54.89
N GLU A 36 21.66 27.90 -54.39
CA GLU A 36 23.09 28.24 -54.56
C GLU A 36 23.99 27.51 -53.55
N LEU A 37 23.61 27.45 -52.27
CA LEU A 37 24.50 26.96 -51.19
C LEU A 37 24.13 25.55 -50.68
N ARG A 38 22.92 25.07 -50.97
CA ARG A 38 22.39 23.75 -50.53
C ARG A 38 22.63 23.45 -49.04
N PRO A 39 22.31 24.37 -48.11
CA PRO A 39 22.53 24.19 -46.68
C PRO A 39 21.70 23.03 -46.13
N HIS A 40 22.22 22.35 -45.12
CA HIS A 40 21.45 21.31 -44.40
C HIS A 40 20.31 21.91 -43.54
N LEU A 41 20.53 23.13 -43.01
CA LEU A 41 19.62 23.87 -42.15
C LEU A 41 19.67 25.36 -42.48
N ILE A 42 18.51 26.00 -42.59
CA ILE A 42 18.33 27.45 -42.55
C ILE A 42 17.55 27.81 -41.28
N LEU A 43 18.09 28.76 -40.52
CA LEU A 43 17.41 29.39 -39.39
C LEU A 43 17.08 30.83 -39.79
N THR A 44 15.82 31.23 -39.64
CA THR A 44 15.43 32.65 -39.71
C THR A 44 15.18 33.16 -38.29
N THR A 45 15.41 34.45 -38.04
CA THR A 45 15.20 35.07 -36.72
C THR A 45 14.35 36.31 -36.86
N GLY A 46 13.11 36.28 -36.35
CA GLY A 46 12.18 37.40 -36.48
C GLY A 46 11.12 37.23 -37.58
N GLY A 47 10.20 38.19 -37.62
CA GLY A 47 9.04 38.20 -38.52
C GLY A 47 8.01 37.11 -38.23
N THR A 48 7.95 36.54 -37.01
CA THR A 48 7.03 35.45 -36.62
C THR A 48 5.91 35.86 -35.65
N GLY A 49 5.78 37.14 -35.32
CA GLY A 49 4.72 37.69 -34.46
C GLY A 49 3.37 37.87 -35.18
N ILE A 50 2.58 38.85 -34.74
CA ILE A 50 1.23 39.16 -35.27
C ILE A 50 1.13 40.54 -35.95
N SER A 51 2.24 41.26 -36.13
CA SER A 51 2.23 42.55 -36.84
C SER A 51 2.04 42.36 -38.35
N SER A 52 1.72 43.44 -39.07
CA SER A 52 1.62 43.43 -40.54
C SER A 52 2.91 42.99 -41.24
N ASP A 53 4.04 43.18 -40.57
CA ASP A 53 5.37 43.02 -41.12
C ASP A 53 5.96 41.64 -40.73
N ASP A 54 5.30 40.90 -39.83
CA ASP A 54 5.64 39.53 -39.46
C ASP A 54 5.24 38.53 -40.57
N VAL A 55 5.98 38.54 -41.68
CA VAL A 55 5.66 37.76 -42.91
C VAL A 55 6.54 36.51 -43.13
N THR A 56 7.45 36.21 -42.20
CA THR A 56 8.40 35.08 -42.31
C THR A 56 7.72 33.70 -42.37
N PRO A 57 6.66 33.40 -41.57
CA PRO A 57 5.92 32.15 -41.66
C PRO A 57 5.25 31.96 -43.03
N GLU A 58 4.68 33.01 -43.59
CA GLU A 58 3.97 33.01 -44.87
C GLU A 58 4.96 32.74 -46.02
N ALA A 59 6.08 33.48 -46.05
CA ALA A 59 7.16 33.29 -47.02
C ALA A 59 7.76 31.87 -46.95
N THR A 60 7.92 31.32 -45.74
CA THR A 60 8.41 29.95 -45.54
C THR A 60 7.40 28.92 -46.02
N ARG A 61 6.11 29.11 -45.71
CA ARG A 61 5.03 28.18 -46.10
C ARG A 61 4.81 28.12 -47.61
N GLU A 62 5.10 29.20 -48.35
CA GLU A 62 5.03 29.20 -49.82
C GLU A 62 6.10 28.37 -50.52
N ILE A 63 7.22 28.05 -49.86
CA ILE A 63 8.34 27.31 -50.49
C ILE A 63 8.47 25.87 -49.98
N ILE A 64 8.12 25.58 -48.73
CA ILE A 64 8.30 24.25 -48.17
C ILE A 64 7.41 23.23 -48.91
N THR A 65 8.03 22.13 -49.35
CA THR A 65 7.30 21.00 -49.95
C THR A 65 6.63 20.14 -48.89
N LYS A 66 7.06 20.26 -47.62
CA LYS A 66 6.52 19.52 -46.48
C LYS A 66 6.69 20.29 -45.17
N GLU A 67 5.59 20.61 -44.51
CA GLU A 67 5.59 21.23 -43.18
C GLU A 67 5.89 20.19 -42.07
N ILE A 68 6.60 20.62 -41.02
CA ILE A 68 6.93 19.83 -39.83
C ILE A 68 6.37 20.56 -38.60
N PRO A 69 5.03 20.55 -38.39
CA PRO A 69 4.40 21.32 -37.32
C PRO A 69 4.86 20.91 -35.92
N GLY A 70 5.34 19.67 -35.73
CA GLY A 70 5.82 19.19 -34.43
C GLY A 70 7.02 19.95 -33.87
N ILE A 71 7.89 20.52 -34.73
CA ILE A 71 9.03 21.35 -34.27
C ILE A 71 8.49 22.70 -33.77
N ALA A 72 7.66 23.38 -34.57
CA ALA A 72 6.99 24.62 -34.22
C ALA A 72 6.16 24.49 -32.93
N GLN A 73 5.34 23.44 -32.82
CA GLN A 73 4.55 23.13 -31.63
C GLN A 73 5.42 22.87 -30.38
N THR A 74 6.56 22.20 -30.54
CA THR A 74 7.51 21.98 -29.42
C THR A 74 8.12 23.29 -28.93
N MET A 75 8.48 24.20 -29.85
CA MET A 75 8.99 25.53 -29.50
C MET A 75 7.92 26.36 -28.76
N ILE A 76 6.68 26.39 -29.26
CA ILE A 76 5.56 27.09 -28.61
C ILE A 76 5.27 26.48 -27.23
N ALA A 77 5.12 25.15 -27.13
CA ALA A 77 4.73 24.48 -25.88
C ALA A 77 5.77 24.66 -24.76
N LYS A 78 7.07 24.62 -25.08
CA LYS A 78 8.13 24.89 -24.10
C LYS A 78 8.28 26.38 -23.81
N SER A 79 8.13 27.26 -24.80
CA SER A 79 8.15 28.72 -24.57
C SER A 79 6.98 29.20 -23.70
N LEU A 80 5.79 28.58 -23.81
CA LEU A 80 4.63 28.89 -22.96
C LEU A 80 4.85 28.60 -21.47
N ALA A 81 5.77 27.69 -21.13
CA ALA A 81 6.19 27.45 -19.75
C ALA A 81 7.13 28.54 -19.20
N ILE A 82 7.68 29.40 -20.07
CA ILE A 82 8.57 30.52 -19.72
C ILE A 82 7.84 31.87 -19.80
N THR A 83 7.01 32.08 -20.84
CA THR A 83 6.27 33.32 -21.04
C THR A 83 4.93 33.08 -21.74
N PRO A 84 3.81 33.64 -21.21
CA PRO A 84 2.52 33.63 -21.92
C PRO A 84 2.58 34.25 -23.32
N MET A 85 3.51 35.20 -23.55
CA MET A 85 3.65 35.89 -24.85
C MET A 85 3.98 34.94 -26.02
N ALA A 86 4.46 33.72 -25.72
CA ALA A 86 4.69 32.69 -26.74
C ALA A 86 3.41 32.31 -27.52
N MET A 87 2.22 32.56 -26.97
CA MET A 87 0.94 32.33 -27.67
C MET A 87 0.76 33.19 -28.93
N LEU A 88 1.52 34.28 -29.07
CA LEU A 88 1.45 35.22 -30.20
C LEU A 88 2.50 34.92 -31.29
N SER A 89 3.33 33.89 -31.13
CA SER A 89 4.33 33.50 -32.13
C SER A 89 3.75 32.44 -33.08
N ARG A 90 4.02 32.59 -34.38
CA ARG A 90 3.54 31.74 -35.48
C ARG A 90 4.68 31.02 -36.23
N PRO A 91 5.66 30.38 -35.55
CA PRO A 91 6.80 29.76 -36.23
C PRO A 91 6.35 28.68 -37.22
N VAL A 92 6.94 28.69 -38.42
CA VAL A 92 6.84 27.58 -39.38
C VAL A 92 8.16 26.82 -39.41
N CYS A 93 8.05 25.52 -39.61
CA CYS A 93 9.19 24.63 -39.81
C CYS A 93 8.85 23.67 -40.96
N GLY A 94 9.78 23.42 -41.86
CA GLY A 94 9.50 22.57 -43.02
C GLY A 94 10.73 22.22 -43.84
N ILE A 95 10.51 21.44 -44.89
CA ILE A 95 11.56 20.98 -45.81
C ILE A 95 11.35 21.66 -47.16
N TYR A 96 12.42 22.24 -47.70
CA TYR A 96 12.51 22.57 -49.13
C TYR A 96 13.70 21.82 -49.71
N GLN A 97 13.49 21.06 -50.78
CA GLN A 97 14.49 20.13 -51.35
C GLN A 97 15.12 19.20 -50.28
N GLN A 98 16.39 19.39 -49.94
CA GLN A 98 17.12 18.66 -48.87
C GLN A 98 17.53 19.58 -47.71
N THR A 99 16.88 20.73 -47.57
CA THR A 99 17.14 21.75 -46.54
C THR A 99 16.01 21.79 -45.53
N LEU A 100 16.35 21.70 -44.24
CA LEU A 100 15.44 22.00 -43.14
C LEU A 100 15.36 23.53 -42.95
N ILE A 101 14.17 24.10 -42.88
CA ILE A 101 13.94 25.53 -42.62
C ILE A 101 13.15 25.67 -41.33
N ILE A 102 13.61 26.53 -40.41
CA ILE A 102 13.02 26.75 -39.09
C ILE A 102 12.96 28.25 -38.81
N ASN A 103 11.77 28.79 -38.52
CA ASN A 103 11.62 30.17 -38.08
C ASN A 103 11.69 30.28 -36.55
N LEU A 104 12.64 31.08 -36.07
CA LEU A 104 12.83 31.43 -34.66
C LEU A 104 12.27 32.83 -34.37
N PRO A 105 11.83 33.12 -33.13
CA PRO A 105 11.28 34.43 -32.75
C PRO A 105 12.35 35.53 -32.79
N GLY A 106 11.95 36.79 -32.96
CA GLY A 106 12.89 37.92 -33.13
C GLY A 106 13.72 38.30 -31.90
N SER A 107 13.33 37.90 -30.69
CA SER A 107 14.10 38.23 -29.49
C SER A 107 15.30 37.31 -29.32
N SER A 108 16.49 37.85 -29.02
CA SER A 108 17.72 37.06 -28.87
C SER A 108 17.58 35.95 -27.81
N LYS A 109 16.86 36.24 -26.71
CA LYS A 109 16.52 35.25 -25.68
C LYS A 109 15.63 34.13 -26.24
N GLY A 110 14.54 34.48 -26.93
CA GLY A 110 13.61 33.52 -27.50
C GLY A 110 14.25 32.66 -28.60
N CYS A 111 15.17 33.22 -29.39
CA CYS A 111 15.98 32.48 -30.36
C CYS A 111 16.78 31.36 -29.69
N VAL A 112 17.55 31.68 -28.64
CA VAL A 112 18.40 30.70 -27.93
C VAL A 112 17.53 29.63 -27.27
N GLU A 113 16.49 30.02 -26.54
CA GLU A 113 15.56 29.09 -25.88
C GLU A 113 14.90 28.14 -26.90
N CYS A 114 14.35 28.68 -27.99
CA CYS A 114 13.72 27.87 -29.04
C CYS A 114 14.71 26.93 -29.74
N LEU A 115 15.96 27.36 -29.96
CA LEU A 115 16.99 26.51 -30.55
C LEU A 115 17.40 25.39 -29.60
N ASP A 116 17.61 25.67 -28.31
CA ASP A 116 17.91 24.66 -27.28
C ASP A 116 16.80 23.61 -27.14
N PHE A 117 15.53 24.04 -27.28
CA PHE A 117 14.37 23.16 -27.20
C PHE A 117 14.32 22.07 -28.28
N ILE A 118 14.89 22.36 -29.46
CA ILE A 118 14.85 21.51 -30.65
C ILE A 118 16.24 20.93 -30.98
N TYR A 119 17.32 21.46 -30.42
CA TYR A 119 18.71 21.01 -30.62
C TYR A 119 18.86 19.48 -30.58
N PRO A 120 18.25 18.72 -29.63
CA PRO A 120 18.39 17.27 -29.58
C PRO A 120 17.85 16.50 -30.80
N ILE A 121 16.99 17.11 -31.63
CA ILE A 121 16.45 16.46 -32.84
C ILE A 121 17.08 16.95 -34.15
N LEU A 122 17.88 18.03 -34.13
CA LEU A 122 18.35 18.68 -35.36
C LEU A 122 19.27 17.76 -36.19
N LYS A 123 20.25 17.09 -35.57
CA LYS A 123 21.12 16.14 -36.26
C LYS A 123 20.31 15.05 -36.96
N HIS A 124 19.42 14.38 -36.22
CA HIS A 124 18.62 13.29 -36.78
C HIS A 124 17.67 13.73 -37.89
N ALA A 125 17.03 14.90 -37.75
CA ALA A 125 16.17 15.46 -38.78
C ALA A 125 16.96 15.74 -40.07
N ILE A 126 18.15 16.34 -39.95
CA ILE A 126 19.06 16.59 -41.08
C ILE A 126 19.50 15.28 -41.73
N ASP A 127 19.91 14.28 -40.95
CA ASP A 127 20.41 13.00 -41.49
C ASP A 127 19.31 12.23 -42.27
N ILE A 128 18.04 12.33 -41.83
CA ILE A 128 16.88 11.82 -42.60
C ILE A 128 16.74 12.57 -43.93
N ILE A 129 16.72 13.91 -43.89
CA ILE A 129 16.49 14.75 -45.08
C ILE A 129 17.61 14.56 -46.12
N GLN A 130 18.85 14.39 -45.66
CA GLN A 130 20.05 14.12 -46.47
C GLN A 130 20.19 12.65 -46.91
N ASN A 131 19.18 11.79 -46.66
CA ASN A 131 19.17 10.37 -47.01
C ASN A 131 20.39 9.57 -46.50
N LYS A 132 21.00 9.97 -45.38
CA LYS A 132 22.18 9.32 -44.79
C LYS A 132 21.82 8.00 -44.09
N ARG A 133 21.46 6.99 -44.88
CA ARG A 133 20.87 5.71 -44.41
C ARG A 133 21.62 5.07 -43.24
N ASN A 134 22.96 5.14 -43.22
CA ASN A 134 23.76 4.54 -42.14
C ASN A 134 23.71 5.35 -40.83
N GLU A 135 23.85 6.68 -40.89
CA GLU A 135 23.70 7.53 -39.69
C GLU A 135 22.26 7.46 -39.17
N VAL A 136 21.27 7.51 -40.06
CA VAL A 136 19.85 7.33 -39.75
C VAL A 136 19.58 5.95 -39.14
N ALA A 137 20.24 4.88 -39.59
CA ALA A 137 20.12 3.55 -39.00
C ALA A 137 20.79 3.45 -37.62
N ILE A 138 21.90 4.16 -37.38
CA ILE A 138 22.55 4.24 -36.06
C ILE A 138 21.65 5.01 -35.09
N THR A 139 21.22 6.23 -35.43
CA THR A 139 20.31 7.00 -34.57
C THR A 139 18.95 6.30 -34.42
N HIS A 140 18.46 5.58 -35.45
CA HIS A 140 17.30 4.73 -35.28
C HIS A 140 17.59 3.51 -34.42
N SER A 141 18.79 2.92 -34.37
CA SER A 141 19.10 1.85 -33.41
C SER A 141 19.15 2.38 -31.97
N ASP A 142 19.79 3.54 -31.77
CA ASP A 142 19.86 4.28 -30.50
C ASP A 142 18.50 4.88 -30.06
N MET A 143 17.56 5.00 -30.99
CA MET A 143 16.17 5.34 -30.72
C MET A 143 15.23 4.14 -30.73
N GLN A 144 15.54 2.99 -31.34
CA GLN A 144 14.71 1.78 -31.30
C GLN A 144 14.88 1.09 -29.95
N THR A 145 16.07 1.15 -29.36
CA THR A 145 16.32 0.89 -27.94
C THR A 145 15.57 1.84 -26.98
N LYS A 146 14.99 2.96 -27.49
CA LYS A 146 14.24 3.96 -26.69
C LYS A 146 12.75 4.11 -27.08
N THR A 147 12.32 3.78 -28.30
CA THR A 147 11.03 4.21 -28.89
C THR A 147 10.31 3.22 -29.84
N ASN A 148 10.77 1.97 -30.01
CA ASN A 148 10.10 0.98 -30.86
C ASN A 148 8.99 0.18 -30.16
N ARG A 149 7.81 -0.05 -30.75
CA ARG A 149 7.01 0.67 -31.79
C ARG A 149 5.56 0.17 -31.75
N LYS A 150 4.57 0.70 -32.51
CA LYS A 150 3.09 0.65 -32.27
C LYS A 150 2.23 0.07 -33.45
N HIS A 151 1.00 -0.41 -33.15
CA HIS A 151 -0.32 -0.24 -33.85
C HIS A 151 -0.68 -0.73 -35.31
N HIS A 152 -1.74 -1.60 -35.36
CA HIS A 152 -2.86 -1.78 -36.36
C HIS A 152 -2.73 -2.98 -37.37
N SER A 153 -3.70 -3.88 -37.71
CA SER A 153 -5.19 -3.92 -37.92
C SER A 153 -5.65 -3.41 -39.32
N CYS A 154 -6.53 -4.06 -40.15
CA CYS A 154 -7.71 -4.96 -39.93
C CYS A 154 -8.09 -5.86 -41.15
N GLY A 155 -8.94 -6.91 -40.98
CA GLY A 155 -9.86 -7.51 -42.00
C GLY A 155 -9.57 -8.98 -42.46
N GLY A 156 -10.53 -9.92 -42.57
CA GLY A 156 -11.92 -9.99 -42.10
C GLY A 156 -12.76 -11.11 -42.77
N ASP A 157 -13.33 -12.07 -42.01
CA ASP A 157 -14.67 -12.69 -42.23
C ASP A 157 -15.04 -13.68 -41.10
N HIS A 158 -16.31 -14.11 -41.02
CA HIS A 158 -16.96 -14.71 -39.84
C HIS A 158 -16.67 -16.21 -39.54
N HIS A 159 -16.44 -16.57 -38.27
CA HIS A 159 -17.34 -17.40 -37.42
C HIS A 159 -16.76 -17.66 -36.00
N HIS A 160 -17.59 -18.18 -35.08
CA HIS A 160 -17.33 -18.20 -33.62
C HIS A 160 -16.20 -19.15 -33.16
N HIS A 161 -15.34 -18.67 -32.24
CA HIS A 161 -14.95 -19.29 -30.95
C HIS A 161 -13.82 -18.44 -30.32
N HIS A 162 -13.92 -18.08 -29.03
CA HIS A 162 -12.92 -17.19 -28.39
C HIS A 162 -11.67 -17.95 -27.93
N HIS A 163 -10.65 -17.97 -28.79
CA HIS A 163 -9.24 -18.15 -28.43
C HIS A 163 -8.50 -16.83 -28.74
N VAL A 164 -7.53 -16.44 -27.90
CA VAL A 164 -6.68 -15.26 -28.16
C VAL A 164 -5.31 -15.74 -28.66
N GLU A 165 -5.01 -15.49 -29.93
CA GLU A 165 -3.68 -15.72 -30.50
C GLU A 165 -2.79 -14.48 -30.36
N THR A 166 -1.54 -14.69 -29.95
CA THR A 166 -0.52 -13.64 -29.72
C THR A 166 0.53 -13.63 -30.84
N SER A 167 0.20 -13.03 -31.99
CA SER A 167 1.08 -13.00 -33.17
C SER A 167 1.26 -11.61 -33.80
N ASN A 168 1.95 -10.69 -33.11
CA ASN A 168 2.73 -9.62 -33.77
C ASN A 168 3.67 -8.90 -32.76
N LYS A 169 4.92 -9.38 -32.63
CA LYS A 169 5.93 -8.79 -31.73
C LYS A 169 6.56 -7.53 -32.34
N GLY A 170 5.89 -6.38 -32.20
CA GLY A 170 6.43 -5.08 -32.65
C GLY A 170 5.64 -3.80 -32.31
N GLU A 171 4.57 -3.85 -31.50
CA GLU A 171 3.47 -2.86 -31.56
C GLU A 171 2.90 -2.26 -30.22
N ARG A 172 3.73 -1.70 -29.30
CA ARG A 172 3.45 -0.60 -28.32
C ARG A 172 2.03 -0.07 -28.35
N LEU A 173 1.24 -0.66 -27.49
CA LEU A 173 -0.13 -0.28 -27.24
C LEU A 173 -0.14 1.12 -26.59
N ARG A 174 -0.68 2.12 -27.30
CA ARG A 174 -0.84 3.50 -26.78
C ARG A 174 -1.96 3.60 -25.74
N HIS A 175 -2.82 2.59 -25.70
CA HIS A 175 -3.80 2.35 -24.67
C HIS A 175 -3.46 1.01 -24.01
N SER A 176 -3.64 0.88 -22.70
CA SER A 176 -3.44 -0.42 -22.05
C SER A 176 -4.51 -1.41 -22.51
N PRO A 177 -4.15 -2.69 -22.78
CA PRO A 177 -5.14 -3.72 -23.08
C PRO A 177 -6.02 -4.05 -21.86
N TYR A 178 -5.60 -3.66 -20.65
CA TYR A 178 -6.36 -3.85 -19.43
C TYR A 178 -7.37 -2.71 -19.21
N PRO A 179 -8.67 -3.00 -19.02
CA PRO A 179 -9.66 -2.01 -18.62
C PRO A 179 -9.30 -1.43 -17.24
N MET A 180 -9.89 -0.27 -16.93
CA MET A 180 -9.74 0.35 -15.62
C MET A 180 -10.93 -0.04 -14.76
N ILE A 181 -10.70 -0.80 -13.69
CA ILE A 181 -11.75 -1.27 -12.78
C ILE A 181 -11.72 -0.49 -11.45
N SER A 182 -12.79 -0.55 -10.66
CA SER A 182 -12.81 0.08 -9.34
C SER A 182 -11.94 -0.67 -8.33
N VAL A 183 -11.64 -0.03 -7.20
CA VAL A 183 -10.92 -0.67 -6.08
C VAL A 183 -11.77 -1.77 -5.44
N ASP A 184 -13.08 -1.57 -5.38
CA ASP A 184 -14.01 -2.51 -4.75
C ASP A 184 -14.16 -3.77 -5.64
N ASP A 185 -14.28 -3.62 -6.97
CA ASP A 185 -14.27 -4.75 -7.93
C ASP A 185 -12.94 -5.53 -7.90
N ALA A 186 -11.82 -4.80 -7.85
CA ALA A 186 -10.49 -5.40 -7.78
C ALA A 186 -10.32 -6.27 -6.52
N MET A 187 -10.86 -5.82 -5.39
CA MET A 187 -10.79 -6.57 -4.13
C MET A 187 -11.68 -7.82 -4.16
N ASN A 188 -12.87 -7.74 -4.77
CA ASN A 188 -13.75 -8.90 -4.99
C ASN A 188 -13.05 -9.96 -5.85
N ILE A 189 -12.49 -9.56 -6.98
CA ILE A 189 -11.69 -10.43 -7.87
C ILE A 189 -10.55 -11.10 -7.08
N ILE A 190 -9.79 -10.34 -6.27
CA ILE A 190 -8.71 -10.93 -5.46
C ILE A 190 -9.26 -11.99 -4.51
N PHE A 191 -10.37 -11.73 -3.81
CA PHE A 191 -10.97 -12.68 -2.87
C PHE A 191 -11.55 -13.93 -3.52
N GLU A 192 -12.15 -13.84 -4.70
CA GLU A 192 -12.55 -15.01 -5.50
C GLU A 192 -11.35 -15.90 -5.86
N GLN A 193 -10.20 -15.28 -6.08
CA GLN A 193 -8.97 -16.00 -6.42
C GLN A 193 -8.18 -16.49 -5.21
N THR A 194 -8.52 -16.08 -3.98
CA THR A 194 -7.75 -16.30 -2.76
C THR A 194 -8.26 -17.50 -1.95
N ASN A 195 -7.43 -18.54 -1.84
CA ASN A 195 -7.68 -19.70 -0.99
C ASN A 195 -7.25 -19.45 0.46
N LYS A 196 -7.93 -20.10 1.43
CA LYS A 196 -7.42 -20.15 2.81
C LYS A 196 -6.16 -21.04 2.89
N MET A 197 -5.27 -20.71 3.82
CA MET A 197 -4.10 -21.53 4.14
C MET A 197 -4.50 -22.88 4.76
N SER A 198 -3.58 -23.84 4.70
CA SER A 198 -3.71 -25.11 5.41
C SER A 198 -3.85 -24.91 6.92
N ILE A 199 -4.55 -25.84 7.58
CA ILE A 199 -4.70 -25.84 9.04
C ILE A 199 -3.56 -26.66 9.64
N ILE A 200 -2.94 -26.15 10.70
CA ILE A 200 -1.86 -26.81 11.45
C ILE A 200 -2.16 -26.80 12.95
N ASP A 201 -1.71 -27.83 13.66
CA ASP A 201 -1.65 -27.83 15.12
C ASP A 201 -0.43 -27.04 15.59
N LYS A 202 -0.61 -26.13 16.55
CA LYS A 202 0.47 -25.30 17.10
C LYS A 202 0.40 -25.21 18.62
N PRO A 203 1.54 -25.23 19.36
CA PRO A 203 1.54 -25.02 20.81
C PRO A 203 0.92 -23.67 21.17
N LEU A 204 0.11 -23.63 22.23
CA LEU A 204 -0.61 -22.41 22.64
C LEU A 204 0.34 -21.21 22.86
N THR A 205 1.53 -21.47 23.41
CA THR A 205 2.61 -20.50 23.64
C THR A 205 3.15 -19.84 22.37
N GLU A 206 2.88 -20.40 21.19
CA GLU A 206 3.33 -19.86 19.89
C GLU A 206 2.16 -19.36 19.02
N CYS A 207 0.93 -19.37 19.55
CA CYS A 207 -0.29 -19.05 18.80
C CYS A 207 -0.62 -17.55 18.73
N LEU A 208 0.19 -16.67 19.32
CA LEU A 208 -0.03 -15.22 19.24
C LEU A 208 -0.02 -14.75 17.77
N SER A 209 -1.00 -13.92 17.41
CA SER A 209 -1.18 -13.42 16.04
C SER A 209 -1.38 -14.54 15.00
N TYR A 210 -1.89 -15.71 15.41
CA TYR A 210 -2.54 -16.68 14.53
C TYR A 210 -4.07 -16.53 14.61
N VAL A 211 -4.79 -17.26 13.77
CA VAL A 211 -6.25 -17.28 13.75
C VAL A 211 -6.74 -18.71 13.98
N CYS A 212 -7.68 -18.88 14.90
CA CYS A 212 -8.24 -20.19 15.23
C CYS A 212 -8.99 -20.80 14.03
N ALA A 213 -8.83 -22.10 13.79
CA ALA A 213 -9.38 -22.79 12.63
C ALA A 213 -10.56 -23.73 12.95
N GLU A 214 -11.00 -23.81 14.21
CA GLU A 214 -12.16 -24.58 14.67
C GLU A 214 -12.81 -23.93 15.90
N ASP A 215 -14.03 -24.35 16.23
CA ASP A 215 -14.72 -23.92 17.44
C ASP A 215 -14.16 -24.70 18.65
N ILE A 216 -13.82 -24.01 19.73
CA ILE A 216 -13.20 -24.60 20.91
C ILE A 216 -14.20 -24.65 22.05
N PHE A 217 -14.45 -25.86 22.55
CA PHE A 217 -15.35 -26.11 23.67
C PHE A 217 -14.57 -26.49 24.94
N ALA A 218 -15.04 -26.02 26.10
CA ALA A 218 -14.44 -26.31 27.39
C ALA A 218 -14.58 -27.80 27.74
N LYS A 219 -13.46 -28.44 28.12
CA LYS A 219 -13.46 -29.84 28.58
C LYS A 219 -13.52 -29.97 30.10
N GLU A 220 -13.13 -28.91 30.80
CA GLU A 220 -13.09 -28.79 32.24
C GLU A 220 -13.80 -27.48 32.63
N PRO A 221 -14.48 -27.42 33.78
CA PRO A 221 -15.12 -26.20 34.25
C PRO A 221 -14.08 -25.23 34.84
N PHE A 222 -14.35 -23.92 34.74
CA PHE A 222 -13.56 -22.91 35.46
C PHE A 222 -14.46 -22.06 36.40
N PRO A 223 -14.11 -21.91 37.69
CA PRO A 223 -13.04 -22.63 38.39
C PRO A 223 -13.38 -24.14 38.52
N PRO A 224 -12.38 -25.03 38.62
CA PRO A 224 -12.61 -26.48 38.71
C PRO A 224 -13.03 -26.96 40.12
N PHE A 225 -13.05 -26.05 41.10
CA PHE A 225 -13.47 -26.28 42.48
C PHE A 225 -14.18 -25.03 43.01
N ARG A 226 -14.94 -25.17 44.11
CA ARG A 226 -15.54 -24.02 44.81
C ARG A 226 -14.42 -23.15 45.41
N ALA A 227 -14.28 -21.93 44.92
CA ALA A 227 -13.17 -21.03 45.21
C ALA A 227 -13.64 -19.77 45.95
N SER A 228 -12.82 -19.27 46.88
CA SER A 228 -13.10 -18.01 47.57
C SER A 228 -12.97 -16.81 46.65
N ILE A 229 -13.90 -15.85 46.73
CA ILE A 229 -13.81 -14.54 46.09
C ILE A 229 -12.98 -13.57 46.93
N LYS A 230 -12.84 -13.80 48.25
CA LYS A 230 -12.25 -12.87 49.22
C LYS A 230 -11.19 -13.53 50.12
N ASP A 231 -10.36 -12.69 50.73
CA ASP A 231 -9.57 -13.06 51.90
C ASP A 231 -10.46 -12.94 53.16
N GLY A 232 -10.45 -13.95 54.03
CA GLY A 232 -11.33 -13.98 55.21
C GLY A 232 -11.52 -15.39 55.76
N TYR A 233 -12.76 -15.80 56.03
CA TYR A 233 -13.09 -17.04 56.73
C TYR A 233 -14.16 -17.84 56.01
N ALA A 234 -13.86 -19.10 55.67
CA ALA A 234 -14.83 -20.06 55.18
C ALA A 234 -15.62 -20.65 56.36
N VAL A 235 -16.95 -20.59 56.28
CA VAL A 235 -17.89 -21.03 57.34
C VAL A 235 -18.96 -21.95 56.79
N HIS A 236 -19.58 -22.76 57.66
CA HIS A 236 -20.88 -23.36 57.39
C HIS A 236 -21.95 -22.59 58.18
N LEU A 237 -22.79 -21.83 57.47
CA LEU A 237 -23.96 -21.18 58.03
C LEU A 237 -25.08 -22.21 58.23
N TYR A 238 -25.48 -22.44 59.47
CA TYR A 238 -26.62 -23.27 59.83
C TYR A 238 -27.92 -22.45 59.80
N SER A 239 -29.06 -23.14 59.70
CA SER A 239 -30.39 -22.51 59.58
C SER A 239 -30.93 -21.94 60.91
N ASP A 240 -30.44 -22.44 62.04
CA ASP A 240 -30.68 -21.86 63.35
C ASP A 240 -29.53 -20.86 63.63
N ARG A 241 -29.87 -19.61 63.97
CA ARG A 241 -28.92 -18.53 64.26
C ARG A 241 -29.01 -18.06 65.72
N SER A 242 -29.42 -18.94 66.62
CA SER A 242 -29.63 -18.63 68.05
C SER A 242 -28.35 -18.55 68.90
N HIS A 243 -27.17 -18.44 68.28
CA HIS A 243 -25.86 -18.52 68.95
C HIS A 243 -25.01 -17.26 68.71
N GLU A 244 -24.04 -17.02 69.61
CA GLU A 244 -23.08 -15.93 69.46
C GLU A 244 -22.30 -16.09 68.15
N GLN A 245 -22.01 -14.99 67.45
CA GLN A 245 -21.35 -15.01 66.13
C GLN A 245 -19.84 -15.28 66.22
N ILE A 246 -19.41 -16.11 67.17
CA ILE A 246 -18.00 -16.44 67.46
C ILE A 246 -17.69 -17.81 66.85
N TYR A 247 -16.65 -17.88 66.03
CA TYR A 247 -16.20 -19.09 65.35
C TYR A 247 -14.76 -19.43 65.75
N GLU A 248 -14.50 -20.69 66.06
CA GLU A 248 -13.16 -21.26 66.27
C GLU A 248 -12.43 -21.37 64.92
N VAL A 249 -11.18 -20.90 64.87
CA VAL A 249 -10.31 -21.02 63.70
C VAL A 249 -9.59 -22.37 63.76
N VAL A 250 -10.08 -23.35 62.99
CA VAL A 250 -9.56 -24.74 63.04
C VAL A 250 -8.52 -25.06 61.97
N GLY A 251 -8.28 -24.15 61.03
CA GLY A 251 -7.29 -24.35 59.96
C GLY A 251 -7.17 -23.18 59.00
N ARG A 252 -6.37 -23.37 57.95
CA ARG A 252 -6.05 -22.36 56.94
C ARG A 252 -5.99 -22.98 55.53
N SER A 253 -6.77 -22.45 54.60
CA SER A 253 -6.76 -22.82 53.18
C SER A 253 -6.13 -21.69 52.36
N ASP A 254 -4.88 -21.89 51.95
CA ASP A 254 -4.16 -20.99 51.05
C ASP A 254 -4.30 -21.46 49.58
N ALA A 255 -4.22 -20.53 48.63
CA ALA A 255 -4.33 -20.85 47.20
C ALA A 255 -3.19 -21.78 46.74
N GLY A 256 -3.55 -22.95 46.20
CA GLY A 256 -2.60 -24.00 45.82
C GLY A 256 -2.06 -24.84 46.99
N GLY A 257 -2.56 -24.64 48.21
CA GLY A 257 -2.22 -25.46 49.39
C GLY A 257 -2.87 -26.85 49.40
N GLU A 258 -2.60 -27.62 50.45
CA GLU A 258 -3.23 -28.93 50.66
C GLU A 258 -4.73 -28.81 50.94
N ASN A 259 -5.52 -29.78 50.46
CA ASN A 259 -6.96 -29.80 50.68
C ASN A 259 -7.31 -30.04 52.16
N ILE A 260 -7.87 -29.04 52.83
CA ILE A 260 -8.57 -29.24 54.11
C ILE A 260 -9.78 -30.14 53.87
N SER A 261 -9.60 -31.41 54.20
CA SER A 261 -10.60 -32.48 54.05
C SER A 261 -11.41 -32.71 55.33
N ILE A 262 -11.22 -31.85 56.33
CA ILE A 262 -11.94 -31.89 57.62
C ILE A 262 -13.27 -31.17 57.45
N PRO A 263 -14.43 -31.79 57.77
CA PRO A 263 -15.70 -31.09 57.82
C PRO A 263 -15.69 -30.02 58.92
N LEU A 264 -16.07 -28.79 58.59
CA LEU A 264 -16.33 -27.75 59.58
C LEU A 264 -17.54 -28.16 60.42
N MET A 265 -17.37 -28.19 61.74
CA MET A 265 -18.49 -28.33 62.67
C MET A 265 -19.16 -26.96 62.91
N GLU A 266 -20.30 -26.97 63.59
CA GLU A 266 -20.97 -25.75 64.01
C GLU A 266 -20.06 -24.90 64.92
N GLY A 267 -20.04 -23.59 64.68
CA GLY A 267 -19.10 -22.67 65.35
C GLY A 267 -17.64 -22.82 64.92
N GLN A 268 -17.32 -23.49 63.81
CA GLN A 268 -15.94 -23.59 63.28
C GLN A 268 -15.78 -22.91 61.93
N CYS A 269 -14.60 -22.33 61.71
CA CYS A 269 -14.21 -21.66 60.47
C CYS A 269 -12.76 -21.98 60.09
N VAL A 270 -12.44 -21.72 58.82
CA VAL A 270 -11.08 -21.85 58.27
C VAL A 270 -10.69 -20.51 57.66
N VAL A 271 -9.51 -19.99 58.02
CA VAL A 271 -8.91 -18.83 57.34
C VAL A 271 -8.73 -19.20 55.87
N ILE A 272 -9.27 -18.41 54.95
CA ILE A 272 -9.26 -18.69 53.53
C ILE A 272 -8.79 -17.45 52.76
N ASN A 273 -7.87 -17.64 51.82
CA ASN A 273 -7.46 -16.57 50.91
C ASN A 273 -8.27 -16.63 49.60
N THR A 274 -8.29 -15.51 48.89
CA THR A 274 -8.84 -15.35 47.55
C THR A 274 -8.28 -16.42 46.60
N GLY A 275 -9.17 -17.09 45.86
CA GLY A 275 -8.83 -18.18 44.94
C GLY A 275 -8.48 -19.51 45.61
N ALA A 276 -8.40 -19.61 46.94
CA ALA A 276 -8.22 -20.88 47.63
C ALA A 276 -9.48 -21.75 47.53
N LYS A 277 -9.29 -23.07 47.55
CA LYS A 277 -10.39 -24.05 47.55
C LYS A 277 -11.11 -24.01 48.90
N LEU A 278 -12.43 -23.95 48.87
CA LEU A 278 -13.25 -24.11 50.07
C LEU A 278 -13.19 -25.54 50.62
N PRO A 279 -13.20 -25.72 51.96
CA PRO A 279 -13.57 -27.00 52.56
C PRO A 279 -14.92 -27.45 52.01
N ASP A 280 -15.09 -28.74 51.71
CA ASP A 280 -16.29 -29.25 51.01
C ASP A 280 -17.59 -28.98 51.81
N SER A 281 -17.47 -28.81 53.13
CA SER A 281 -18.54 -28.44 54.07
C SER A 281 -18.89 -26.95 54.10
N ALA A 282 -17.98 -26.03 53.76
CA ALA A 282 -18.23 -24.60 53.88
C ALA A 282 -19.29 -24.12 52.87
N ASN A 283 -20.22 -23.24 53.28
CA ASN A 283 -21.31 -22.74 52.44
C ASN A 283 -21.34 -21.20 52.30
N ALA A 284 -20.45 -20.46 52.97
CA ALA A 284 -20.21 -19.04 52.76
C ALA A 284 -18.73 -18.70 53.03
N VAL A 285 -18.25 -17.60 52.46
CA VAL A 285 -17.02 -16.92 52.88
C VAL A 285 -17.38 -15.55 53.44
N ILE A 286 -16.76 -15.18 54.56
CA ILE A 286 -16.91 -13.88 55.19
C ILE A 286 -15.59 -13.13 55.01
N GLN A 287 -15.60 -11.98 54.34
CA GLN A 287 -14.40 -11.17 54.13
C GLN A 287 -13.81 -10.69 55.46
N ILE A 288 -12.49 -10.54 55.53
CA ILE A 288 -11.78 -10.21 56.78
C ILE A 288 -12.27 -8.90 57.44
N GLU A 289 -12.69 -7.92 56.63
CA GLU A 289 -13.22 -6.62 57.08
C GLU A 289 -14.52 -6.74 57.90
N ASP A 290 -15.31 -7.79 57.66
CA ASP A 290 -16.57 -8.06 58.36
C ASP A 290 -16.37 -8.90 59.63
N THR A 291 -15.12 -9.06 60.09
CA THR A 291 -14.77 -9.87 61.27
C THR A 291 -13.90 -9.11 62.27
N GLN A 292 -13.88 -9.59 63.52
CA GLN A 292 -12.98 -9.12 64.56
C GLN A 292 -12.36 -10.32 65.28
N ILE A 293 -11.09 -10.23 65.67
CA ILE A 293 -10.41 -11.32 66.38
C ILE A 293 -10.90 -11.35 67.82
N HIS A 294 -11.52 -12.46 68.22
CA HIS A 294 -12.06 -12.65 69.56
C HIS A 294 -10.98 -13.18 70.53
N GLU A 295 -10.23 -14.20 70.12
CA GLU A 295 -9.11 -14.75 70.90
C GLU A 295 -7.90 -15.05 69.99
N ARG A 296 -6.70 -14.81 70.52
CA ARG A 296 -5.41 -15.16 69.88
C ARG A 296 -4.74 -16.32 70.58
N HIS A 297 -4.01 -17.15 69.83
CA HIS A 297 -3.18 -18.21 70.41
C HIS A 297 -2.01 -17.61 71.22
N PRO A 298 -1.82 -17.97 72.51
CA PRO A 298 -0.77 -17.36 73.34
C PRO A 298 0.69 -17.66 72.93
N THR A 299 0.91 -18.64 72.04
CA THR A 299 2.24 -19.23 71.79
C THR A 299 2.60 -19.44 70.32
N LYS A 300 1.71 -19.14 69.36
CA LYS A 300 2.03 -19.20 67.92
C LYS A 300 2.54 -17.85 67.43
N LYS A 301 3.45 -17.89 66.45
CA LYS A 301 3.96 -16.73 65.69
C LYS A 301 3.98 -16.97 64.17
N ASP A 302 3.44 -18.10 63.73
CA ASP A 302 3.60 -18.63 62.37
C ASP A 302 2.29 -18.49 61.55
N GLY A 303 1.67 -17.30 61.58
CA GLY A 303 0.58 -16.94 60.66
C GLY A 303 -0.79 -17.60 60.91
N LEU A 304 -0.93 -18.28 62.04
CA LEU A 304 -2.18 -18.83 62.60
C LEU A 304 -2.27 -18.42 64.08
N ASP A 305 -2.16 -17.10 64.30
CA ASP A 305 -2.15 -16.48 65.62
C ASP A 305 -3.57 -16.24 66.16
N GLU A 306 -4.58 -16.48 65.32
CA GLU A 306 -6.00 -16.36 65.61
C GLU A 306 -6.55 -17.71 66.08
N LYS A 307 -7.25 -17.71 67.22
CA LYS A 307 -7.91 -18.90 67.78
C LYS A 307 -9.41 -18.85 67.55
N SER A 308 -10.01 -17.66 67.63
CA SER A 308 -11.42 -17.45 67.31
C SER A 308 -11.70 -16.03 66.83
N ILE A 309 -12.75 -15.89 66.03
CA ILE A 309 -13.18 -14.63 65.40
C ILE A 309 -14.67 -14.40 65.62
N HIS A 310 -15.07 -13.14 65.75
CA HIS A 310 -16.45 -12.68 65.78
C HIS A 310 -16.84 -12.14 64.40
N ILE A 311 -17.98 -12.57 63.87
CA ILE A 311 -18.55 -12.03 62.63
C ILE A 311 -19.45 -10.83 62.98
N ASN A 312 -19.23 -9.70 62.30
CA ASN A 312 -19.86 -8.42 62.62
C ASN A 312 -21.12 -8.11 61.78
N THR A 313 -21.47 -8.98 60.82
CA THR A 313 -22.50 -8.73 59.81
C THR A 313 -23.39 -9.95 59.56
N GLU A 314 -24.59 -9.74 59.03
CA GLU A 314 -25.43 -10.85 58.57
C GLU A 314 -24.86 -11.44 57.28
N CYS A 315 -24.61 -12.75 57.30
CA CYS A 315 -24.04 -13.48 56.17
C CYS A 315 -25.11 -14.28 55.41
N SER A 316 -24.86 -14.62 54.15
CA SER A 316 -25.78 -15.41 53.32
C SER A 316 -25.12 -16.66 52.72
N ILE A 317 -25.92 -17.70 52.43
CA ILE A 317 -25.43 -18.92 51.78
C ILE A 317 -24.98 -18.59 50.35
N ASN A 318 -23.85 -19.16 49.94
CA ASN A 318 -23.11 -18.88 48.71
C ASN A 318 -22.52 -17.47 48.59
N GLN A 319 -22.50 -16.69 49.67
CA GLN A 319 -21.77 -15.41 49.71
C GLN A 319 -20.27 -15.62 49.46
N ASP A 320 -19.70 -14.75 48.62
CA ASP A 320 -18.26 -14.66 48.32
C ASP A 320 -17.62 -15.98 47.84
N ILE A 321 -18.41 -16.84 47.16
CA ILE A 321 -17.98 -18.11 46.57
C ILE A 321 -18.20 -18.11 45.05
N ARG A 322 -17.17 -18.46 44.29
CA ARG A 322 -17.31 -18.94 42.91
C ARG A 322 -17.45 -20.46 42.93
N ASN A 323 -18.57 -20.96 42.43
CA ASN A 323 -18.84 -22.39 42.31
C ASN A 323 -18.15 -23.00 41.08
N ILE A 324 -18.23 -24.33 40.98
CA ILE A 324 -17.58 -25.08 39.92
C ILE A 324 -18.20 -24.69 38.57
N GLY A 325 -17.40 -24.07 37.72
CA GLY A 325 -17.83 -23.64 36.39
C GLY A 325 -18.59 -22.32 36.35
N ASP A 326 -18.59 -21.48 37.39
CA ASP A 326 -19.26 -20.17 37.38
C ASP A 326 -18.71 -19.19 36.31
N ASP A 327 -17.45 -19.37 35.87
CA ASP A 327 -16.85 -18.56 34.79
C ASP A 327 -16.95 -19.25 33.42
N VAL A 328 -16.82 -20.59 33.40
CA VAL A 328 -16.88 -21.42 32.19
C VAL A 328 -17.47 -22.79 32.53
N HIS A 329 -18.57 -23.15 31.88
CA HIS A 329 -19.21 -24.46 32.02
C HIS A 329 -18.57 -25.54 31.12
N ILE A 330 -18.65 -26.82 31.54
CA ILE A 330 -18.22 -27.94 30.68
C ILE A 330 -19.07 -27.97 29.41
N GLY A 331 -18.42 -28.06 28.24
CA GLY A 331 -19.08 -28.07 26.95
C GLY A 331 -19.50 -26.69 26.42
N GLU A 332 -19.20 -25.61 27.14
CA GLU A 332 -19.43 -24.24 26.66
C GLU A 332 -18.49 -23.89 25.49
N LEU A 333 -18.97 -23.05 24.56
CA LEU A 333 -18.18 -22.52 23.46
C LEU A 333 -17.27 -21.39 23.96
N VAL A 334 -15.98 -21.70 24.12
CA VAL A 334 -14.97 -20.82 24.69
C VAL A 334 -14.40 -19.86 23.64
N LEU A 335 -14.25 -20.33 22.41
CA LEU A 335 -13.74 -19.53 21.30
C LEU A 335 -14.34 -19.98 19.96
N GLU A 336 -14.88 -19.03 19.21
CA GLU A 336 -15.36 -19.28 17.85
C GLU A 336 -14.22 -19.49 16.84
N LYS A 337 -14.49 -20.30 15.83
CA LYS A 337 -13.67 -20.45 14.64
C LYS A 337 -13.47 -19.11 13.91
N ASN A 338 -12.26 -18.92 13.37
CA ASN A 338 -11.81 -17.72 12.64
C ASN A 338 -11.55 -16.48 13.52
N ILE A 339 -11.54 -16.61 14.85
CA ILE A 339 -11.13 -15.53 15.76
C ILE A 339 -9.58 -15.43 15.81
N PRO A 340 -9.00 -14.22 15.68
CA PRO A 340 -7.57 -13.98 15.92
C PRO A 340 -7.20 -14.19 17.39
N LEU A 341 -6.07 -14.86 17.63
CA LEU A 341 -5.58 -15.20 18.96
C LEU A 341 -4.69 -14.07 19.50
N GLY A 342 -5.28 -13.22 20.34
CA GLY A 342 -4.61 -12.21 21.15
C GLY A 342 -4.35 -12.68 22.59
N PRO A 343 -3.86 -11.79 23.47
CA PRO A 343 -3.52 -12.16 24.85
C PRO A 343 -4.70 -12.69 25.68
N ALA A 344 -5.90 -12.15 25.45
CA ALA A 344 -7.10 -12.57 26.18
C ALA A 344 -7.56 -13.97 25.74
N GLU A 345 -7.58 -14.24 24.44
CA GLU A 345 -7.96 -15.52 23.87
C GLU A 345 -6.96 -16.60 24.30
N LEU A 346 -5.65 -16.32 24.24
CA LEU A 346 -4.62 -17.25 24.70
C LEU A 346 -4.71 -17.52 26.21
N GLY A 347 -5.01 -16.50 27.02
CA GLY A 347 -5.25 -16.65 28.46
C GLY A 347 -6.45 -17.54 28.74
N LEU A 348 -7.58 -17.30 28.06
CA LEU A 348 -8.80 -18.09 28.18
C LEU A 348 -8.59 -19.56 27.75
N LEU A 349 -7.88 -19.80 26.64
CA LEU A 349 -7.53 -21.16 26.20
C LEU A 349 -6.60 -21.88 27.19
N ALA A 350 -5.67 -21.16 27.84
CA ALA A 350 -4.86 -21.72 28.92
C ALA A 350 -5.69 -22.07 30.15
N THR A 351 -6.67 -21.22 30.52
CA THR A 351 -7.60 -21.42 31.63
C THR A 351 -8.40 -22.72 31.49
N VAL A 352 -8.86 -23.06 30.28
CA VAL A 352 -9.57 -24.33 29.99
C VAL A 352 -8.63 -25.49 29.59
N GLY A 353 -7.33 -25.36 29.89
CA GLY A 353 -6.35 -26.44 29.79
C GLY A 353 -5.85 -26.80 28.38
N LEU A 354 -6.11 -25.98 27.34
CA LEU A 354 -5.58 -26.25 26.01
C LEU A 354 -4.06 -26.06 25.96
N ARG A 355 -3.37 -27.03 25.35
CA ARG A 355 -1.92 -27.00 25.10
C ARG A 355 -1.56 -26.75 23.64
N THR A 356 -2.46 -27.14 22.73
CA THR A 356 -2.32 -27.04 21.28
C THR A 356 -3.61 -26.52 20.69
N VAL A 357 -3.50 -25.65 19.69
CA VAL A 357 -4.63 -25.05 18.98
C VAL A 357 -4.48 -25.30 17.49
N ARG A 358 -5.59 -25.64 16.82
CA ARG A 358 -5.61 -25.75 15.35
C ARG A 358 -5.83 -24.38 14.76
N VAL A 359 -4.85 -23.92 13.99
CA VAL A 359 -4.77 -22.56 13.45
C VAL A 359 -4.55 -22.59 11.95
N TYR A 360 -4.95 -21.52 11.27
CA TYR A 360 -4.56 -21.33 9.87
C TYR A 360 -3.05 -21.03 9.79
N ASN A 361 -2.33 -21.76 8.96
CA ASN A 361 -0.91 -21.52 8.72
C ASN A 361 -0.70 -20.14 8.07
N LYS A 362 0.51 -19.57 8.18
CA LYS A 362 0.85 -18.27 7.61
C LYS A 362 1.40 -18.44 6.19
N PRO A 363 1.00 -17.58 5.23
CA PRO A 363 1.49 -17.66 3.84
C PRO A 363 2.98 -17.32 3.75
N HIS A 364 3.67 -17.97 2.82
CA HIS A 364 5.01 -17.56 2.40
C HIS A 364 4.91 -16.39 1.41
N VAL A 365 5.66 -15.32 1.67
CA VAL A 365 5.64 -14.11 0.83
C VAL A 365 7.05 -13.79 0.35
N VAL A 366 7.26 -13.74 -0.96
CA VAL A 366 8.49 -13.22 -1.56
C VAL A 366 8.26 -11.79 -2.04
N VAL A 367 9.15 -10.87 -1.67
CA VAL A 367 9.13 -9.48 -2.13
C VAL A 367 10.34 -9.22 -3.01
N LEU A 368 10.10 -8.74 -4.23
CA LEU A 368 11.13 -8.39 -5.21
C LEU A 368 10.87 -7.00 -5.81
N SER A 369 11.91 -6.41 -6.38
CA SER A 369 11.79 -5.16 -7.15
C SER A 369 12.35 -5.34 -8.56
N THR A 370 11.87 -4.54 -9.50
CA THR A 370 12.39 -4.45 -10.87
C THR A 370 12.76 -3.01 -11.17
N GLY A 371 13.96 -2.78 -11.70
CA GLY A 371 14.36 -1.45 -12.15
C GLY A 371 15.85 -1.35 -12.45
N ASN A 372 16.19 -0.97 -13.68
CA ASN A 372 17.58 -0.67 -14.05
C ASN A 372 18.16 0.54 -13.28
N GLU A 373 17.33 1.39 -12.68
CA GLU A 373 17.70 2.50 -11.79
C GLU A 373 18.00 2.06 -10.36
N LEU A 374 17.61 0.85 -9.95
CA LEU A 374 17.72 0.42 -8.56
C LEU A 374 19.16 0.03 -8.18
N MET A 375 19.47 0.19 -6.89
CA MET A 375 20.69 -0.29 -6.25
C MET A 375 20.42 -0.73 -4.79
N PRO A 376 21.29 -1.55 -4.20
CA PRO A 376 21.18 -1.97 -2.79
C PRO A 376 21.13 -0.81 -1.80
N ILE A 377 20.53 -1.04 -0.63
CA ILE A 377 20.35 -0.03 0.42
C ILE A 377 21.68 0.39 1.08
N ASP A 378 22.64 -0.51 1.13
CA ASP A 378 23.99 -0.36 1.69
C ASP A 378 25.01 0.25 0.70
N ALA A 379 24.59 0.56 -0.53
CA ALA A 379 25.44 1.22 -1.51
C ALA A 379 25.99 2.56 -0.99
N SER A 380 27.31 2.76 -1.10
CA SER A 380 28.03 3.89 -0.50
C SER A 380 27.77 5.24 -1.16
N SER A 381 27.50 5.26 -2.47
CA SER A 381 27.14 6.46 -3.25
C SER A 381 25.89 6.21 -4.11
N THR A 382 25.29 7.29 -4.63
CA THR A 382 24.21 7.26 -5.62
C THR A 382 24.66 8.02 -6.86
N ASP A 383 25.21 7.30 -7.83
CA ASP A 383 25.79 7.86 -9.05
C ASP A 383 24.96 7.49 -10.29
N ASN A 384 25.14 8.23 -11.39
CA ASN A 384 24.61 7.91 -12.72
C ASN A 384 23.11 7.59 -12.80
N GLY A 385 22.28 8.35 -12.07
CA GLY A 385 20.81 8.21 -12.09
C GLY A 385 20.27 7.00 -11.31
N LYS A 386 21.10 6.37 -10.47
CA LYS A 386 20.69 5.30 -9.58
C LYS A 386 19.97 5.82 -8.32
N ILE A 387 19.03 5.02 -7.81
CA ILE A 387 18.35 5.22 -6.53
C ILE A 387 18.36 3.93 -5.70
N ARG A 388 18.34 4.04 -4.37
CA ARG A 388 18.26 2.88 -3.48
C ARG A 388 16.86 2.26 -3.49
N ASP A 389 16.78 0.93 -3.48
CA ASP A 389 15.51 0.21 -3.37
C ASP A 389 14.88 0.39 -1.97
N SER A 390 14.05 1.43 -1.85
CA SER A 390 13.28 1.70 -0.65
C SER A 390 11.99 0.88 -0.54
N ASN A 391 11.48 0.35 -1.66
CA ASN A 391 10.19 -0.34 -1.69
C ASN A 391 10.27 -1.71 -1.04
N LYS A 392 11.31 -2.48 -1.38
CA LYS A 392 11.44 -3.86 -0.92
C LYS A 392 11.55 -3.93 0.59
N ILE A 393 12.47 -3.16 1.20
CA ILE A 393 12.60 -3.10 2.66
C ILE A 393 11.34 -2.58 3.34
N MET A 394 10.69 -1.54 2.79
CA MET A 394 9.43 -1.00 3.32
C MET A 394 8.31 -2.07 3.35
N LEU A 395 8.14 -2.83 2.27
CA LEU A 395 7.11 -3.86 2.17
C LEU A 395 7.45 -5.10 3.01
N MET A 396 8.71 -5.52 3.06
CA MET A 396 9.15 -6.62 3.92
C MET A 396 8.91 -6.30 5.40
N SER A 397 9.29 -5.10 5.86
CA SER A 397 9.00 -4.66 7.22
C SER A 397 7.50 -4.56 7.49
N ALA A 398 6.70 -4.06 6.55
CA ALA A 398 5.24 -3.98 6.72
C ALA A 398 4.55 -5.36 6.79
N LEU A 399 5.10 -6.39 6.14
CA LEU A 399 4.63 -7.77 6.25
C LEU A 399 4.99 -8.39 7.60
N GLN A 400 6.20 -8.13 8.09
CA GLN A 400 6.66 -8.58 9.40
C GLN A 400 5.86 -7.94 10.54
N ASP A 401 5.50 -6.66 10.39
CA ASP A 401 4.61 -5.90 11.30
C ASP A 401 3.21 -6.54 11.39
N LEU A 402 2.68 -7.06 10.27
CA LEU A 402 1.49 -7.92 10.25
C LEU A 402 1.72 -9.36 10.75
N ASN A 403 2.84 -9.62 11.42
CA ASN A 403 3.22 -10.93 11.97
C ASN A 403 3.27 -12.06 10.92
N ILE A 404 3.54 -11.74 9.64
CA ILE A 404 3.86 -12.75 8.62
C ILE A 404 5.28 -13.25 8.87
N GLN A 405 5.42 -14.54 9.19
CA GLN A 405 6.70 -15.12 9.61
C GLN A 405 7.65 -15.41 8.44
N TYR A 406 7.11 -15.80 7.28
CA TYR A 406 7.88 -16.27 6.14
C TYR A 406 7.94 -15.20 5.05
N VAL A 407 8.74 -14.15 5.29
CA VAL A 407 8.98 -13.06 4.34
C VAL A 407 10.40 -13.17 3.79
N VAL A 408 10.53 -13.28 2.46
CA VAL A 408 11.80 -13.55 1.76
C VAL A 408 12.12 -12.41 0.79
N ASP A 409 13.37 -11.95 0.80
CA ASP A 409 13.90 -11.04 -0.24
C ASP A 409 14.12 -11.86 -1.53
N GLY A 410 13.33 -11.57 -2.56
CA GLY A 410 13.40 -12.21 -3.88
C GLY A 410 14.47 -11.61 -4.80
N GLY A 411 15.26 -10.65 -4.33
CA GLY A 411 16.28 -9.94 -5.11
C GLY A 411 15.76 -8.67 -5.78
N THR A 412 16.52 -8.21 -6.77
CA THR A 412 16.17 -7.05 -7.61
C THR A 412 16.48 -7.42 -9.05
N ALA A 413 15.45 -7.56 -9.88
CA ALA A 413 15.62 -7.86 -11.30
C ALA A 413 15.99 -6.59 -12.09
N LYS A 414 16.84 -6.77 -13.10
CA LYS A 414 17.02 -5.77 -14.16
C LYS A 414 15.83 -5.81 -15.11
N ASP A 415 15.58 -4.73 -15.85
CA ASP A 415 14.51 -4.73 -16.87
C ASP A 415 14.99 -5.40 -18.17
N ASP A 416 15.34 -6.68 -18.06
CA ASP A 416 15.61 -7.60 -19.16
C ASP A 416 14.89 -8.93 -18.91
N GLU A 417 14.51 -9.62 -20.00
CA GLU A 417 13.61 -10.77 -19.93
C GLU A 417 14.19 -11.92 -19.11
N THR A 418 15.48 -12.23 -19.31
CA THR A 418 16.20 -13.27 -18.57
C THR A 418 16.24 -13.00 -17.07
N SER A 419 16.60 -11.76 -16.67
CA SER A 419 16.67 -11.39 -15.25
C SER A 419 15.30 -11.48 -14.60
N VAL A 420 14.23 -11.01 -15.25
CA VAL A 420 12.87 -11.05 -14.68
C VAL A 420 12.35 -12.49 -14.60
N ILE A 421 12.56 -13.33 -15.62
CA ILE A 421 12.16 -14.75 -15.59
C ILE A 421 12.83 -15.49 -14.43
N GLN A 422 14.16 -15.37 -14.29
CA GLN A 422 14.90 -16.06 -13.23
C GLN A 422 14.44 -15.63 -11.84
N THR A 423 14.28 -14.32 -11.60
CA THR A 423 13.78 -13.79 -10.33
C THR A 423 12.36 -14.26 -10.02
N LEU A 424 11.44 -14.24 -10.99
CA LEU A 424 10.06 -14.72 -10.79
C LEU A 424 9.99 -16.22 -10.55
N GLN A 425 10.80 -17.02 -11.25
CA GLN A 425 10.82 -18.47 -11.08
C GLN A 425 11.20 -18.86 -9.65
N SER A 426 12.33 -18.35 -9.14
CA SER A 426 12.74 -18.59 -7.76
C SER A 426 11.74 -18.04 -6.74
N ALA A 427 11.04 -16.94 -7.05
CA ALA A 427 10.00 -16.40 -6.18
C ALA A 427 8.77 -17.32 -6.08
N PHE A 428 8.27 -17.85 -7.21
CA PHE A 428 7.10 -18.73 -7.23
C PHE A 428 7.36 -20.13 -6.66
N GLU A 429 8.61 -20.62 -6.74
CA GLU A 429 9.02 -21.88 -6.09
C GLU A 429 8.87 -21.79 -4.56
N LEU A 430 9.20 -20.64 -3.96
CA LEU A 430 9.27 -20.44 -2.50
C LEU A 430 7.97 -19.89 -1.87
N ALA A 431 7.21 -19.07 -2.59
CA ALA A 431 6.11 -18.28 -2.03
C ALA A 431 4.71 -18.83 -2.33
N ASP A 432 3.74 -18.49 -1.49
CA ASP A 432 2.31 -18.53 -1.84
C ASP A 432 1.87 -17.20 -2.50
N ILE A 433 2.51 -16.09 -2.09
CA ILE A 433 2.33 -14.75 -2.66
C ILE A 433 3.67 -14.17 -3.12
N VAL A 434 3.76 -13.77 -4.39
CA VAL A 434 4.88 -12.96 -4.90
C VAL A 434 4.43 -11.50 -5.01
N ILE A 435 5.19 -10.59 -4.43
CA ILE A 435 4.98 -9.14 -4.51
C ILE A 435 6.15 -8.52 -5.27
N SER A 436 5.85 -7.89 -6.40
CA SER A 436 6.83 -7.16 -7.22
C SER A 436 6.59 -5.65 -7.09
N THR A 437 7.65 -4.83 -7.11
CA THR A 437 7.52 -3.38 -7.30
C THR A 437 8.29 -2.87 -8.51
N GLY A 438 7.68 -1.99 -9.30
CA GLY A 438 8.19 -1.60 -10.62
C GLY A 438 7.65 -2.52 -11.73
N GLY A 439 8.03 -2.26 -12.98
CA GLY A 439 7.80 -3.19 -14.10
C GLY A 439 6.35 -3.42 -14.54
N VAL A 440 5.37 -2.67 -14.03
CA VAL A 440 3.92 -2.96 -14.15
C VAL A 440 3.08 -1.87 -14.83
N SER A 441 3.69 -0.82 -15.37
CA SER A 441 2.99 0.34 -15.93
C SER A 441 2.63 0.15 -17.41
N MET A 442 3.15 1.03 -18.29
CA MET A 442 2.99 1.06 -19.75
C MET A 442 4.32 1.42 -20.45
N GLY A 443 5.44 1.31 -19.73
CA GLY A 443 6.78 1.50 -20.27
C GLY A 443 7.22 0.27 -21.06
N ASP A 444 8.15 0.47 -21.99
CA ASP A 444 8.58 -0.58 -22.93
C ASP A 444 9.47 -1.65 -22.26
N LYS A 445 9.81 -1.39 -21.00
CA LYS A 445 10.57 -2.23 -20.08
C LYS A 445 9.69 -2.88 -18.99
N ASP A 446 8.37 -2.66 -19.02
CA ASP A 446 7.41 -3.28 -18.09
C ASP A 446 7.10 -4.73 -18.50
N LEU A 447 8.14 -5.57 -18.47
CA LEU A 447 8.12 -6.95 -18.96
C LEU A 447 7.31 -7.93 -18.08
N ILE A 448 6.97 -7.53 -16.85
CA ILE A 448 6.29 -8.41 -15.87
C ILE A 448 5.01 -9.00 -16.46
N LYS A 449 4.17 -8.20 -17.12
CA LYS A 449 2.86 -8.65 -17.62
C LYS A 449 2.99 -9.70 -18.73
N SER A 450 3.87 -9.48 -19.70
CA SER A 450 4.11 -10.46 -20.78
C SER A 450 4.80 -11.71 -20.28
N ILE A 451 5.79 -11.59 -19.38
CA ILE A 451 6.49 -12.75 -18.82
C ILE A 451 5.56 -13.63 -17.97
N LEU A 452 4.70 -13.04 -17.15
CA LEU A 452 3.67 -13.77 -16.40
C LEU A 452 2.78 -14.61 -17.33
N THR A 453 2.29 -14.04 -18.44
CA THR A 453 1.44 -14.77 -19.39
C THR A 453 2.22 -15.78 -20.24
N GLU A 454 3.38 -15.40 -20.81
CA GLU A 454 4.11 -16.20 -21.80
C GLU A 454 4.94 -17.32 -21.15
N GLN A 455 5.48 -17.12 -19.94
CA GLN A 455 6.44 -18.04 -19.30
C GLN A 455 5.83 -18.79 -18.11
N PHE A 456 4.89 -18.18 -17.38
CA PHE A 456 4.26 -18.77 -16.19
C PHE A 456 2.79 -19.17 -16.40
N ASN A 457 2.26 -19.05 -17.63
CA ASN A 457 0.86 -19.29 -17.99
C ASN A 457 -0.12 -18.60 -17.01
N ALA A 458 0.23 -17.41 -16.52
CA ALA A 458 -0.51 -16.73 -15.48
C ALA A 458 -1.74 -15.99 -16.06
N THR A 459 -2.87 -16.10 -15.37
CA THR A 459 -4.04 -15.29 -15.63
C THR A 459 -3.85 -13.92 -14.97
N ILE A 460 -3.75 -12.85 -15.76
CA ILE A 460 -3.82 -11.47 -15.25
C ILE A 460 -5.28 -11.07 -15.14
N HIS A 461 -5.79 -10.95 -13.92
CA HIS A 461 -7.20 -10.63 -13.66
C HIS A 461 -7.47 -9.13 -13.84
N PHE A 462 -6.53 -8.28 -13.44
CA PHE A 462 -6.52 -6.87 -13.78
C PHE A 462 -5.09 -6.31 -13.82
N GLY A 463 -4.90 -5.27 -14.61
CA GLY A 463 -3.62 -4.56 -14.72
C GLY A 463 -3.68 -3.06 -14.44
N ARG A 464 -4.87 -2.50 -14.18
CA ARG A 464 -5.14 -1.06 -14.00
C ARG A 464 -6.35 -0.79 -13.11
N LEU A 465 -6.21 0.21 -12.23
CA LEU A 465 -7.22 0.60 -11.24
C LEU A 465 -7.63 2.07 -11.36
N GLN A 466 -8.92 2.33 -11.10
CA GLN A 466 -9.49 3.66 -10.96
C GLN A 466 -9.20 4.19 -9.55
N MET A 467 -7.94 4.57 -9.30
CA MET A 467 -7.50 5.11 -8.02
C MET A 467 -6.28 6.03 -8.13
N LYS A 468 -6.03 6.80 -7.07
CA LYS A 468 -4.81 7.59 -6.85
C LYS A 468 -4.34 7.50 -5.40
N PRO A 469 -3.02 7.29 -5.14
CA PRO A 469 -2.04 6.66 -6.05
C PRO A 469 -2.44 5.21 -6.37
N GLY A 470 -1.65 4.44 -7.13
CA GLY A 470 -1.95 3.00 -7.36
C GLY A 470 -2.48 2.58 -8.74
N LYS A 471 -2.62 3.51 -9.71
CA LYS A 471 -3.21 3.22 -11.03
C LYS A 471 -2.70 1.97 -11.78
N PRO A 472 -1.40 1.62 -11.83
CA PRO A 472 -0.92 0.45 -12.58
C PRO A 472 -0.81 -0.83 -11.74
N THR A 473 -1.36 -0.85 -10.52
CA THR A 473 -1.40 -2.06 -9.69
C THR A 473 -2.07 -3.20 -10.46
N THR A 474 -1.41 -4.36 -10.42
CA THR A 474 -1.72 -5.53 -11.23
C THR A 474 -1.86 -6.74 -10.33
N PHE A 475 -2.86 -7.57 -10.58
CA PHE A 475 -3.07 -8.83 -9.88
C PHE A 475 -3.18 -9.98 -10.88
N ALA A 476 -2.43 -11.05 -10.60
CA ALA A 476 -2.40 -12.24 -11.44
C ALA A 476 -2.31 -13.51 -10.58
N THR A 477 -2.65 -14.64 -11.19
CA THR A 477 -2.46 -15.96 -10.58
C THR A 477 -1.90 -16.95 -11.58
N CYS A 478 -0.93 -17.75 -11.17
CA CYS A 478 -0.42 -18.89 -11.92
C CYS A 478 -0.53 -20.17 -11.07
N GLU A 479 -0.21 -21.31 -11.66
CA GLU A 479 -0.08 -22.58 -10.95
C GLU A 479 1.35 -23.10 -11.07
N VAL A 480 1.98 -23.39 -9.93
CA VAL A 480 3.35 -23.90 -9.87
C VAL A 480 3.36 -25.11 -8.93
N ASN A 481 3.83 -26.25 -9.41
CA ASN A 481 3.86 -27.53 -8.69
C ASN A 481 2.50 -27.94 -8.12
N GLY A 482 1.42 -27.80 -8.90
CA GLY A 482 0.04 -28.12 -8.48
C GLY A 482 -0.56 -27.16 -7.46
N LYS A 483 0.09 -26.02 -7.19
CA LYS A 483 -0.35 -25.01 -6.23
C LYS A 483 -0.57 -23.67 -6.91
N LYS A 484 -1.77 -23.12 -6.73
CA LYS A 484 -2.11 -21.76 -7.14
C LYS A 484 -1.26 -20.75 -6.38
N LYS A 485 -0.63 -19.82 -7.09
CA LYS A 485 0.20 -18.73 -6.57
C LYS A 485 -0.50 -17.40 -6.82
N LEU A 486 -0.39 -16.47 -5.88
CA LEU A 486 -0.88 -15.10 -6.06
C LEU A 486 0.27 -14.17 -6.44
N PHE A 487 0.06 -13.27 -7.40
CA PHE A 487 1.04 -12.27 -7.79
C PHE A 487 0.46 -10.86 -7.69
N PHE A 488 1.14 -10.00 -6.93
CA PHE A 488 0.82 -8.57 -6.82
C PHE A 488 1.94 -7.74 -7.47
N GLY A 489 1.65 -7.18 -8.63
CA GLY A 489 2.49 -6.21 -9.30
C GLY A 489 2.17 -4.80 -8.82
N LEU A 490 2.93 -4.29 -7.85
CA LEU A 490 2.73 -2.98 -7.24
C LEU A 490 3.53 -1.89 -7.99
N PRO A 491 3.09 -0.62 -7.98
CA PRO A 491 3.75 0.43 -8.77
C PRO A 491 5.08 0.84 -8.11
N GLY A 492 6.11 1.12 -8.92
CA GLY A 492 7.45 1.48 -8.42
C GLY A 492 7.52 2.76 -7.57
N ASN A 493 6.56 3.68 -7.69
CA ASN A 493 6.49 4.88 -6.86
C ASN A 493 6.14 4.51 -5.39
N PRO A 494 6.99 4.81 -4.38
CA PRO A 494 6.87 4.21 -3.04
C PRO A 494 5.53 4.38 -2.34
N VAL A 495 4.90 5.56 -2.43
CA VAL A 495 3.58 5.78 -1.82
C VAL A 495 2.50 4.97 -2.52
N SER A 496 2.65 4.72 -3.83
CA SER A 496 1.74 3.85 -4.58
C SER A 496 1.87 2.39 -4.17
N ALA A 497 3.10 1.91 -3.97
CA ALA A 497 3.36 0.55 -3.49
C ALA A 497 2.71 0.35 -2.12
N LEU A 498 2.97 1.25 -1.16
CA LEU A 498 2.46 1.13 0.21
C LEU A 498 0.93 1.26 0.31
N VAL A 499 0.32 2.18 -0.45
CA VAL A 499 -1.15 2.29 -0.51
C VAL A 499 -1.78 1.05 -1.15
N SER A 500 -1.17 0.49 -2.19
CA SER A 500 -1.67 -0.75 -2.83
C SER A 500 -1.47 -1.97 -1.93
N TYR A 501 -0.38 -2.02 -1.16
CA TYR A 501 -0.16 -3.01 -0.11
C TYR A 501 -1.30 -2.97 0.91
N TRP A 502 -1.57 -1.79 1.50
CA TRP A 502 -2.66 -1.64 2.48
C TRP A 502 -4.02 -2.00 1.90
N LEU A 503 -4.34 -1.58 0.67
CA LEU A 503 -5.67 -1.81 0.09
C LEU A 503 -5.91 -3.24 -0.40
N PHE A 504 -4.88 -3.94 -0.91
CA PHE A 504 -5.07 -5.23 -1.58
C PHE A 504 -4.33 -6.38 -0.89
N VAL A 505 -3.05 -6.20 -0.55
CA VAL A 505 -2.23 -7.27 0.03
C VAL A 505 -2.67 -7.57 1.46
N VAL A 506 -2.91 -6.55 2.29
CA VAL A 506 -3.30 -6.77 3.70
C VAL A 506 -4.64 -7.51 3.84
N PRO A 507 -5.72 -7.15 3.13
CA PRO A 507 -6.95 -7.93 3.18
C PRO A 507 -6.78 -9.35 2.61
N THR A 508 -5.94 -9.53 1.58
CA THR A 508 -5.61 -10.86 1.04
C THR A 508 -4.96 -11.74 2.10
N LEU A 509 -3.93 -11.24 2.79
CA LEU A 509 -3.25 -11.97 3.87
C LEU A 509 -4.23 -12.37 4.98
N LYS A 510 -5.05 -11.41 5.45
CA LYS A 510 -6.10 -11.66 6.45
C LYS A 510 -7.11 -12.72 5.97
N ARG A 511 -7.53 -12.68 4.69
CA ARG A 511 -8.42 -13.67 4.07
C ARG A 511 -7.78 -15.05 4.01
N MET A 512 -6.50 -15.14 3.64
CA MET A 512 -5.73 -16.39 3.57
C MET A 512 -5.57 -17.06 4.93
N ILE A 513 -5.23 -16.29 5.97
CA ILE A 513 -5.15 -16.80 7.36
C ILE A 513 -6.53 -16.87 8.04
N GLY A 514 -7.63 -16.68 7.30
CA GLY A 514 -8.96 -17.09 7.71
C GLY A 514 -9.84 -16.06 8.41
N HIS A 515 -9.42 -14.80 8.58
CA HIS A 515 -10.24 -13.75 9.21
C HIS A 515 -11.65 -13.66 8.57
N ILE A 516 -12.67 -13.47 9.41
CA ILE A 516 -14.06 -13.24 8.98
C ILE A 516 -14.20 -11.88 8.27
N GLN A 517 -13.60 -10.84 8.84
CA GLN A 517 -13.58 -9.47 8.32
C GLN A 517 -12.16 -9.10 7.87
N PRO A 518 -11.76 -9.42 6.63
CA PRO A 518 -10.40 -9.19 6.15
C PRO A 518 -10.11 -7.73 5.78
N HIS A 519 -11.13 -6.91 5.51
CA HIS A 519 -10.93 -5.49 5.18
C HIS A 519 -10.39 -4.68 6.39
N HIS A 520 -9.87 -3.49 6.11
CA HIS A 520 -9.61 -2.51 7.17
C HIS A 520 -10.93 -1.94 7.70
N PRO A 521 -11.06 -1.69 9.01
CA PRO A 521 -12.19 -0.93 9.54
C PRO A 521 -12.28 0.44 8.87
N ILE A 522 -13.49 0.85 8.51
CA ILE A 522 -13.76 2.19 7.97
C ILE A 522 -14.44 3.00 9.08
N ILE A 523 -13.88 4.16 9.40
CA ILE A 523 -14.43 5.11 10.36
C ILE A 523 -14.69 6.45 9.69
N ARG A 524 -15.68 7.20 10.21
CA ARG A 524 -15.83 8.62 9.87
C ARG A 524 -14.78 9.45 10.60
N VAL A 525 -14.08 10.29 9.85
CA VAL A 525 -13.12 11.28 10.38
C VAL A 525 -13.48 12.66 9.86
N GLN A 526 -13.10 13.72 10.57
CA GLN A 526 -13.20 15.09 10.08
C GLN A 526 -11.83 15.57 9.59
N LEU A 527 -11.73 16.12 8.38
CA LEU A 527 -10.44 16.62 7.87
C LEU A 527 -9.96 17.86 8.62
N ASN A 528 -8.66 17.93 8.92
CA ASN A 528 -8.06 19.09 9.60
C ASN A 528 -7.94 20.35 8.72
N GLN A 529 -8.26 20.25 7.43
CA GLN A 529 -8.12 21.30 6.42
C GLN A 529 -9.01 20.98 5.20
N PRO A 530 -9.39 21.96 4.35
CA PRO A 530 -10.13 21.70 3.11
C PRO A 530 -9.29 20.95 2.06
N ILE A 531 -9.98 20.35 1.07
CA ILE A 531 -9.38 19.81 -0.16
C ILE A 531 -9.84 20.66 -1.34
N GLU A 532 -8.93 21.46 -1.89
CA GLU A 532 -9.27 22.43 -2.94
C GLU A 532 -9.64 21.79 -4.28
N TYR A 533 -9.05 20.64 -4.61
CA TYR A 533 -9.22 19.97 -5.90
C TYR A 533 -9.35 18.46 -5.72
N LEU A 534 -10.38 17.87 -6.32
CA LEU A 534 -10.54 16.41 -6.43
C LEU A 534 -9.91 15.90 -7.73
N ASP A 535 -9.29 14.71 -7.69
CA ASP A 535 -8.83 13.99 -8.88
C ASP A 535 -10.04 13.32 -9.58
N PRO A 536 -10.01 13.10 -10.91
CA PRO A 536 -11.05 12.32 -11.59
C PRO A 536 -11.20 10.87 -11.08
N ARG A 537 -10.23 10.34 -10.33
CA ARG A 537 -10.29 9.04 -9.64
C ARG A 537 -10.45 9.24 -8.13
N PRO A 538 -11.03 8.27 -7.41
CA PRO A 538 -10.96 8.26 -5.94
C PRO A 538 -9.52 8.35 -5.47
N GLU A 539 -9.27 9.24 -4.50
CA GLU A 539 -7.92 9.50 -3.98
C GLU A 539 -7.81 9.06 -2.53
N TYR A 540 -6.83 8.19 -2.26
CA TYR A 540 -6.49 7.69 -0.95
C TYR A 540 -5.41 8.62 -0.36
N ILE A 541 -5.78 9.45 0.61
CA ILE A 541 -4.88 10.40 1.29
C ILE A 541 -4.37 9.84 2.60
N ARG A 542 -3.05 9.96 2.83
CA ARG A 542 -2.41 9.52 4.07
C ARG A 542 -2.65 10.52 5.18
N VAL A 543 -3.19 10.05 6.30
CA VAL A 543 -3.52 10.88 7.46
C VAL A 543 -2.95 10.30 8.75
N ILE A 544 -2.77 11.15 9.73
CA ILE A 544 -2.66 10.77 11.14
C ILE A 544 -4.02 11.07 11.75
N ILE A 545 -4.64 10.05 12.34
CA ILE A 545 -5.91 10.15 13.04
C ILE A 545 -5.62 10.60 14.47
N GLU A 546 -6.21 11.72 14.88
CA GLU A 546 -5.98 12.38 16.16
C GLU A 546 -7.32 12.58 16.88
N TRP A 547 -7.39 12.21 18.17
CA TRP A 547 -8.58 12.47 18.99
C TRP A 547 -8.41 13.78 19.77
N SER A 548 -9.49 14.56 19.86
CA SER A 548 -9.57 15.78 20.68
C SER A 548 -10.67 15.59 21.70
N THR A 549 -10.41 15.94 22.97
CA THR A 549 -11.44 15.90 24.04
C THR A 549 -12.61 16.86 23.81
N LYS A 550 -12.49 17.76 22.81
CA LYS A 550 -13.55 18.70 22.40
C LYS A 550 -14.38 18.21 21.21
N SER A 551 -14.06 17.06 20.62
CA SER A 551 -14.75 16.53 19.45
C SER A 551 -15.32 15.13 19.73
N SER A 552 -16.52 14.86 19.22
CA SER A 552 -17.12 13.52 19.17
C SER A 552 -16.64 12.69 17.98
N ILE A 553 -15.86 13.28 17.06
CA ILE A 553 -15.38 12.66 15.82
C ILE A 553 -13.86 12.86 15.71
N PRO A 554 -13.10 11.82 15.34
CA PRO A 554 -11.65 11.93 15.21
C PRO A 554 -11.25 12.86 14.07
N ILE A 555 -10.19 13.64 14.27
CA ILE A 555 -9.64 14.54 13.27
C ILE A 555 -8.60 13.78 12.44
N ALA A 556 -8.73 13.81 11.12
CA ALA A 556 -7.74 13.28 10.19
C ALA A 556 -6.82 14.40 9.73
N ARG A 557 -5.59 14.40 10.26
CA ARG A 557 -4.54 15.35 9.89
C ARG A 557 -3.74 14.86 8.70
N ILE A 558 -3.77 15.59 7.59
CA ILE A 558 -3.09 15.21 6.35
C ILE A 558 -1.56 15.23 6.54
N VAL A 559 -0.89 14.13 6.16
CA VAL A 559 0.57 14.00 6.33
C VAL A 559 1.30 14.64 5.16
N SER A 560 1.93 15.81 5.39
CA SER A 560 2.49 16.68 4.33
C SER A 560 1.38 17.25 3.43
N PRO A 561 0.60 18.22 3.94
CA PRO A 561 -0.59 18.73 3.25
C PRO A 561 -0.31 19.26 1.85
N ASP A 562 0.82 19.96 1.67
CA ASP A 562 1.18 20.60 0.41
C ASP A 562 1.66 19.61 -0.68
N ASN A 563 1.91 18.34 -0.34
CA ASN A 563 2.50 17.39 -1.28
C ASN A 563 2.17 15.91 -0.96
N GLN A 564 1.05 15.45 -1.53
CA GLN A 564 0.61 14.05 -1.58
C GLN A 564 1.17 13.27 -2.80
N CYS A 565 2.26 13.73 -3.44
CA CYS A 565 2.78 13.09 -4.65
C CYS A 565 3.20 11.64 -4.39
N SER A 566 2.86 10.75 -5.34
CA SER A 566 3.05 9.31 -5.22
C SER A 566 4.49 8.82 -5.05
N SER A 567 5.50 9.64 -5.42
CA SER A 567 6.92 9.36 -5.18
C SER A 567 7.42 9.82 -3.81
N ARG A 568 6.67 10.68 -3.11
CA ARG A 568 7.13 11.36 -1.89
C ARG A 568 6.78 10.55 -0.64
N LEU A 569 7.61 9.56 -0.31
CA LEU A 569 7.42 8.64 0.82
C LEU A 569 7.26 9.34 2.19
N LEU A 570 7.79 10.57 2.35
CA LEU A 570 7.54 11.43 3.53
C LEU A 570 6.04 11.69 3.81
N SER A 571 5.16 11.53 2.82
CA SER A 571 3.70 11.61 3.00
C SER A 571 3.09 10.39 3.71
N ALA A 572 3.82 9.28 3.87
CA ALA A 572 3.34 8.10 4.58
C ALA A 572 3.91 7.95 6.01
N ARG A 573 4.83 8.84 6.42
CA ARG A 573 5.50 8.74 7.73
C ARG A 573 4.50 8.88 8.88
N ARG A 574 4.44 7.87 9.76
CA ARG A 574 3.47 7.74 10.88
C ARG A 574 2.00 7.73 10.43
N CYS A 575 1.70 7.43 9.16
CA CYS A 575 0.33 7.33 8.66
C CYS A 575 -0.46 6.27 9.44
N THR A 576 -1.59 6.65 10.03
CA THR A 576 -2.48 5.74 10.78
C THR A 576 -3.83 5.53 10.07
N GLY A 577 -4.08 6.24 8.96
CA GLY A 577 -5.29 6.05 8.17
C GLY A 577 -5.15 6.48 6.71
N LEU A 578 -6.02 5.92 5.86
CA LEU A 578 -6.21 6.37 4.49
C LEU A 578 -7.61 6.97 4.33
N VAL A 579 -7.69 8.29 4.20
CA VAL A 579 -8.95 8.96 3.80
C VAL A 579 -9.27 8.61 2.35
N ARG A 580 -10.48 8.10 2.09
CA ARG A 580 -11.03 7.85 0.75
C ARG A 580 -11.77 9.10 0.29
N LEU A 581 -11.13 9.95 -0.50
CA LEU A 581 -11.81 11.03 -1.21
C LEU A 581 -12.56 10.48 -2.43
N PRO A 582 -13.75 11.04 -2.76
CA PRO A 582 -14.48 10.66 -3.95
C PRO A 582 -13.79 11.17 -5.23
N SER A 583 -14.15 10.59 -6.37
CA SER A 583 -13.86 11.20 -7.68
C SER A 583 -14.48 12.59 -7.78
N LYS A 584 -13.78 13.49 -8.46
CA LYS A 584 -14.34 14.75 -8.96
C LYS A 584 -15.58 14.48 -9.82
N THR A 585 -16.65 15.24 -9.59
CA THR A 585 -17.81 15.33 -10.49
C THR A 585 -18.09 16.80 -10.83
N ASP A 586 -18.95 17.06 -11.81
CA ASP A 586 -19.34 18.45 -12.16
C ASP A 586 -20.11 19.13 -11.01
N VAL A 587 -20.78 18.33 -10.16
CA VAL A 587 -21.54 18.81 -8.99
C VAL A 587 -20.65 18.97 -7.75
N ASN A 588 -19.62 18.11 -7.60
CA ASN A 588 -18.62 18.19 -6.53
C ASN A 588 -17.21 18.33 -7.15
N PRO A 589 -16.82 19.54 -7.60
CA PRO A 589 -15.50 19.78 -8.19
C PRO A 589 -14.35 19.79 -7.16
N SER A 590 -14.69 19.98 -5.88
CA SER A 590 -13.81 20.18 -4.74
C SER A 590 -14.51 19.70 -3.45
N PHE A 591 -13.76 19.50 -2.35
CA PHE A 591 -14.33 19.03 -1.08
C PHE A 591 -14.31 20.13 -0.03
N PHE A 592 -15.11 21.18 -0.27
CA PHE A 592 -15.31 22.29 0.66
C PHE A 592 -16.64 22.16 1.40
N ASN A 593 -16.54 22.01 2.72
CA ASN A 593 -17.26 22.87 3.66
C ASN A 593 -16.39 22.94 4.90
N ILE A 594 -16.05 24.16 5.30
CA ILE A 594 -15.37 24.42 6.56
C ILE A 594 -16.48 24.73 7.57
N ASN A 595 -16.55 23.99 8.67
CA ASN A 595 -17.48 24.31 9.75
C ASN A 595 -17.04 25.60 10.48
N GLN A 596 -17.84 26.10 11.42
CA GLN A 596 -17.52 27.34 12.14
C GLN A 596 -16.19 27.28 12.93
N ASP A 597 -15.68 26.07 13.18
CA ASP A 597 -14.44 25.79 13.93
C ASP A 597 -13.18 25.67 13.06
N GLY A 598 -13.27 25.87 11.73
CA GLY A 598 -12.14 25.76 10.81
C GLY A 598 -11.81 24.33 10.33
N LEU A 599 -12.65 23.35 10.65
CA LEU A 599 -12.47 21.94 10.28
C LEU A 599 -13.27 21.59 9.01
N GLY A 600 -12.75 20.67 8.20
CA GLY A 600 -13.36 20.23 6.95
C GLY A 600 -14.59 19.35 7.12
N GLN A 601 -15.10 18.81 6.00
CA GLN A 601 -16.19 17.82 6.01
C GLN A 601 -15.76 16.48 6.63
N GLN A 602 -16.77 15.67 7.01
CA GLN A 602 -16.58 14.28 7.40
C GLN A 602 -16.38 13.40 6.16
N VAL A 603 -15.43 12.46 6.25
CA VAL A 603 -15.05 11.54 5.18
C VAL A 603 -14.82 10.13 5.73
N ASP A 604 -14.85 9.13 4.85
CA ASP A 604 -14.44 7.77 5.21
C ASP A 604 -12.92 7.67 5.28
N CYS A 605 -12.43 7.06 6.36
CA CYS A 605 -11.04 6.74 6.56
C CYS A 605 -10.89 5.26 6.85
N LEU A 606 -10.07 4.57 6.07
CA LEU A 606 -9.62 3.23 6.40
C LEU A 606 -8.63 3.37 7.56
N LEU A 607 -8.98 2.81 8.72
CA LEU A 607 -8.08 2.71 9.87
C LEU A 607 -7.03 1.66 9.55
N LEU A 608 -5.77 2.09 9.43
CA LEU A 608 -4.64 1.17 9.34
C LEU A 608 -4.36 0.63 10.74
N SER A 609 -3.94 -0.63 10.84
CA SER A 609 -3.53 -1.20 12.13
C SER A 609 -2.38 -0.39 12.73
N LEU A 610 -2.55 -0.02 14.00
CA LEU A 610 -1.52 0.55 14.87
C LEU A 610 -0.69 -0.56 15.54
#